data_AF-A0A418VAD8-F1
#
_entry.id   AF-A0A418VAD8-F1
#
_cell.length_a   1.000
_cell.length_b   1.000
_cell.length_c   1.000
_cell.angle_alpha   90.00
_cell.angle_beta   90.00
_cell.angle_gamma   90.00
#
_symmetry.space_group_name_H-M   'P 1'
#
loop_
_entity.id
_entity.type
_entity.pdbx_description
1 polymer ?
#
loop_
_entity_poly.entity_id
_entity_poly.type
_entity_poly.pdbx_seq_one_letter_code
_entity_poly.pdbx_strand_id
1 'polypeptide(L)'
;MNEHTFSHLANFLETWFNASFDFAELEDVLQQMKSLGAWENLDFLRHEALALGDTPLETFNDFSERHGGREFSQARFEKLKQMLREIEVEDGD
;
A
#
# COMPACT_ATOMS: atom_id res chain seq x y z
N MET A 1 14.29 -7.20 -8.90
CA MET A 1 12.89 -7.32 -8.44
C MET A 1 12.02 -7.42 -9.68
N ASN A 2 11.18 -8.44 -9.81
CA ASN A 2 10.30 -8.59 -10.98
C ASN A 2 9.18 -7.55 -10.86
N GLU A 3 8.88 -6.83 -11.95
CA GLU A 3 7.78 -5.86 -12.05
C GLU A 3 6.40 -6.44 -11.69
N HIS A 4 6.26 -7.77 -11.72
CA HIS A 4 5.07 -8.50 -11.30
C HIS A 4 4.86 -8.61 -9.78
N THR A 5 5.91 -8.45 -8.98
CA THR A 5 5.82 -8.70 -7.54
C THR A 5 5.03 -7.61 -6.81
N PHE A 6 4.92 -6.41 -7.40
CA PHE A 6 4.26 -5.25 -6.78
C PHE A 6 3.17 -4.62 -7.65
N SER A 7 2.55 -5.35 -8.59
CA SER A 7 1.61 -4.73 -9.54
C SER A 7 0.35 -4.16 -8.87
N HIS A 8 -0.08 -4.72 -7.73
CA HIS A 8 -1.25 -4.22 -6.99
C HIS A 8 -0.87 -3.03 -6.13
N LEU A 9 0.31 -3.05 -5.53
CA LEU A 9 0.90 -1.93 -4.81
C LEU A 9 1.21 -0.75 -5.74
N ALA A 10 1.74 -0.99 -6.94
CA ALA A 10 1.91 0.02 -7.98
C ALA A 10 0.57 0.67 -8.32
N ASN A 11 -0.43 -0.15 -8.66
CA ASN A 11 -1.77 0.34 -8.99
C ASN A 11 -2.41 1.11 -7.82
N PHE A 12 -2.19 0.66 -6.58
CA PHE A 12 -2.63 1.37 -5.38
C PHE A 12 -1.93 2.73 -5.23
N LEU A 13 -0.60 2.77 -5.42
CA LEU A 13 0.18 4.00 -5.36
C LEU A 13 -0.19 4.98 -6.48
N GLU A 14 -0.44 4.49 -7.69
CA GLU A 14 -0.85 5.30 -8.84
C GLU A 14 -2.29 5.83 -8.68
N THR A 15 -3.21 4.97 -8.25
CA THR A 15 -4.64 5.29 -8.16
C THR A 15 -4.94 6.20 -6.97
N TRP A 16 -4.46 5.79 -5.80
CA TRP A 16 -4.82 6.42 -4.54
C TRP A 16 -3.71 7.31 -4.03
N PHE A 17 -2.44 6.95 -4.23
CA PHE A 17 -1.29 7.62 -3.61
C PHE A 17 -0.53 8.58 -4.56
N ASN A 18 -1.27 9.32 -5.38
CA ASN A 18 -0.68 10.29 -6.30
C ASN A 18 -0.23 11.58 -5.58
N ALA A 19 0.34 12.53 -6.33
CA ALA A 19 0.87 13.79 -5.80
C ALA A 19 -0.14 14.67 -5.01
N SER A 20 -1.44 14.39 -5.06
CA SER A 20 -2.46 15.11 -4.29
C SER A 20 -2.88 14.40 -3.00
N PHE A 21 -2.43 13.16 -2.77
CA PHE A 21 -2.87 12.34 -1.66
C PHE A 21 -2.17 12.71 -0.35
N ASP A 22 -2.94 12.92 0.71
CA ASP A 22 -2.43 13.06 2.06
C ASP A 22 -2.42 11.71 2.79
N PHE A 23 -1.41 11.49 3.63
CA PHE A 23 -1.31 10.25 4.41
C PHE A 23 -2.46 10.11 5.42
N ALA A 24 -3.10 11.23 5.80
CA ALA A 24 -4.34 11.23 6.57
C ALA A 24 -5.50 10.54 5.83
N GLU A 25 -5.48 10.51 4.50
CA GLU A 25 -6.50 9.88 3.67
C GLU A 25 -6.23 8.39 3.45
N LEU A 26 -5.06 7.86 3.82
CA LEU A 26 -4.72 6.43 3.66
C LEU A 26 -5.68 5.52 4.43
N GLU A 27 -6.04 5.91 5.65
CA GLU A 27 -7.04 5.18 6.44
C GLU A 27 -8.41 5.23 5.76
N ASP A 28 -8.80 6.39 5.24
CA ASP A 28 -10.07 6.58 4.52
C ASP A 28 -10.13 5.75 3.23
N VAL A 29 -9.02 5.65 2.49
CA VAL A 29 -8.91 4.80 1.30
C VAL A 29 -9.04 3.33 1.66
N LEU A 30 -8.36 2.86 2.70
CA LEU A 30 -8.50 1.47 3.14
C LEU A 30 -9.94 1.18 3.61
N GLN A 31 -10.58 2.12 4.30
CA GLN A 31 -11.99 2.01 4.69
C GLN A 31 -12.94 2.05 3.49
N GLN A 32 -12.70 2.89 2.49
CA GLN A 32 -13.46 2.91 1.24
C GLN A 32 -13.31 1.60 0.48
N MET A 33 -12.10 1.04 0.39
CA MET A 33 -11.88 -0.27 -0.24
C MET A 33 -12.65 -1.37 0.48
N LYS A 34 -12.68 -1.36 1.82
CA LYS A 34 -13.53 -2.27 2.61
C LYS A 34 -15.01 -2.05 2.31
N SER A 35 -15.48 -0.80 2.31
CA SER A 35 -16.88 -0.45 2.05
C SER A 35 -17.34 -0.79 0.62
N LEU A 36 -16.45 -0.75 -0.35
CA LEU A 36 -16.72 -1.12 -1.74
C LEU A 36 -16.65 -2.64 -1.97
N GLY A 37 -16.30 -3.43 -0.94
CA GLY A 37 -16.14 -4.88 -1.04
C GLY A 37 -14.92 -5.29 -1.87
N ALA A 38 -13.90 -4.42 -1.98
CA ALA A 38 -12.67 -4.68 -2.71
C ALA A 38 -11.71 -5.58 -1.90
N TRP A 39 -12.22 -6.67 -1.34
CA TRP A 39 -11.51 -7.57 -0.43
C TRP A 39 -10.31 -8.25 -1.09
N GLU A 40 -10.41 -8.61 -2.37
CA GLU A 40 -9.27 -9.17 -3.11
C GLU A 40 -8.10 -8.16 -3.17
N ASN A 41 -8.38 -6.89 -3.42
CA ASN A 41 -7.35 -5.85 -3.44
C ASN A 41 -6.74 -5.63 -2.05
N LEU A 42 -7.55 -5.72 -1.00
CA LEU A 42 -7.08 -5.61 0.40
C LEU A 42 -6.20 -6.81 0.79
N ASP A 43 -6.57 -8.02 0.38
CA ASP A 43 -5.75 -9.22 0.60
C ASP A 43 -4.42 -9.16 -0.15
N PHE A 44 -4.44 -8.73 -1.41
CA PHE A 44 -3.21 -8.48 -2.17
C PHE A 44 -2.34 -7.42 -1.50
N LEU A 45 -2.90 -6.28 -1.09
CA LEU A 45 -2.16 -5.24 -0.37
C LEU A 45 -1.57 -5.73 0.94
N ARG A 46 -2.28 -6.61 1.66
CA ARG A 46 -1.77 -7.26 2.87
C ARG A 46 -0.59 -8.19 2.54
N HIS A 47 -0.69 -8.99 1.48
CA HIS A 47 0.40 -9.87 1.04
C HIS A 47 1.65 -9.07 0.62
N GLU A 48 1.44 -8.01 -0.15
CA GLU A 48 2.46 -7.05 -0.57
C GLU A 48 3.13 -6.39 0.66
N ALA A 49 2.35 -6.05 1.69
CA ALA A 49 2.86 -5.47 2.92
C ALA A 49 3.70 -6.42 3.77
N LEU A 50 3.40 -7.73 3.74
CA LEU A 50 4.24 -8.73 4.34
C LEU A 50 5.59 -8.82 3.62
N ALA A 51 5.59 -8.77 2.28
CA ALA A 51 6.81 -8.70 1.46
C ALA A 51 7.61 -7.39 1.65
N LEU A 52 6.91 -6.28 1.91
CA LEU A 52 7.52 -4.99 2.27
C LEU A 52 8.19 -5.00 3.66
N GLY A 53 7.90 -5.98 4.52
CA GLY A 53 8.41 -6.05 5.89
C GLY A 53 9.94 -5.98 5.98
N ASP A 54 10.64 -6.68 5.09
CA ASP A 54 12.10 -6.69 4.98
C ASP A 54 12.64 -5.71 3.93
N THR A 55 11.75 -4.99 3.22
CA THR A 55 12.17 -4.06 2.16
C THR A 55 12.71 -2.77 2.79
N PRO A 56 13.94 -2.34 2.44
CA PRO A 56 14.48 -1.08 2.92
C PRO A 56 13.73 0.12 2.32
N LEU A 57 13.62 1.20 3.10
CA LEU A 57 12.92 2.42 2.69
C LEU A 57 13.40 2.96 1.34
N GLU A 58 14.71 2.95 1.10
CA GLU A 58 15.31 3.45 -0.15
C GLU A 58 14.77 2.71 -1.38
N THR A 59 14.64 1.39 -1.30
CA THR A 59 14.07 0.57 -2.38
C THR A 59 12.58 0.85 -2.56
N PHE A 60 11.84 1.04 -1.46
CA PHE A 60 10.44 1.44 -1.54
C PHE A 60 10.27 2.84 -2.13
N ASN A 61 11.15 3.79 -1.81
CA ASN A 61 11.12 5.14 -2.35
C ASN A 61 11.43 5.17 -3.85
N ASP A 62 12.41 4.39 -4.33
CA ASP A 62 12.67 4.27 -5.78
C ASP A 62 11.45 3.71 -6.53
N PHE A 63 10.73 2.76 -5.94
CA PHE A 63 9.48 2.23 -6.49
C PHE A 63 8.35 3.27 -6.42
N SER A 64 8.17 3.91 -5.27
CA SER A 64 7.13 4.91 -5.03
C SER A 64 7.34 6.18 -5.86
N GLU A 65 8.58 6.58 -6.14
CA GLU A 65 8.86 7.70 -7.04
C GLU A 65 8.43 7.38 -8.48
N ARG A 66 8.62 6.13 -8.92
CA ARG A 66 8.23 5.68 -10.28
C ARG A 66 6.73 5.54 -10.46
N HIS A 67 6.00 5.12 -9.42
CA HIS A 67 4.57 4.82 -9.49
C HIS A 67 3.68 5.89 -8.80
N GLY A 68 4.01 6.30 -7.58
CA GLY A 68 3.28 7.33 -6.83
C GLY A 68 3.82 8.76 -7.02
N GLY A 69 4.97 8.93 -7.66
CA GLY A 69 5.59 10.24 -7.89
C GLY A 69 6.14 10.93 -6.63
N ARG A 70 6.30 10.21 -5.51
CA ARG A 70 6.77 10.76 -4.23
C ARG A 70 7.56 9.77 -3.38
N GLU A 71 8.48 10.32 -2.60
CA GLU A 71 9.19 9.61 -1.55
C GLU A 71 8.41 9.58 -0.23
N PHE A 72 8.65 8.54 0.58
CA PHE A 72 8.15 8.39 1.93
C PHE A 72 9.23 8.77 2.93
N SER A 73 8.82 9.40 4.03
CA SER A 73 9.65 9.46 5.23
C SER A 73 9.62 8.12 5.96
N GLN A 74 10.66 7.81 6.74
CA GLN A 74 10.71 6.57 7.53
C GLN A 74 9.44 6.38 8.38
N ALA A 75 8.97 7.43 9.04
CA ALA A 75 7.75 7.36 9.85
C ALA A 75 6.50 7.02 9.03
N ARG A 76 6.39 7.53 7.81
CA ARG A 76 5.28 7.22 6.89
C ARG A 76 5.37 5.79 6.39
N PHE A 77 6.56 5.32 6.05
CA PHE A 77 6.77 3.95 5.60
C PHE A 77 6.46 2.92 6.69
N GLU A 78 6.89 3.16 7.93
CA GLU A 78 6.51 2.32 9.07
C GLU A 78 5.00 2.32 9.30
N LYS A 79 4.35 3.49 9.22
CA LYS A 79 2.89 3.59 9.38
C LYS A 79 2.13 2.88 8.26
N LEU A 80 2.60 2.96 7.01
CA LEU A 80 2.05 2.19 5.88
C LEU A 80 2.13 0.69 6.16
N LYS A 81 3.31 0.18 6.53
CA LYS A 81 3.51 -1.24 6.86
C LYS A 81 2.61 -1.68 8.00
N GLN A 82 2.44 -0.84 9.03
CA GLN A 82 1.54 -1.14 10.14
C GLN A 82 0.09 -1.24 9.67
N MET A 83 -0.43 -0.22 8.99
CA MET A 83 -1.83 -0.21 8.55
C MET A 83 -2.15 -1.32 7.56
N LEU A 84 -1.25 -1.62 6.64
CA LEU A 84 -1.44 -2.74 5.70
C LEU A 84 -1.39 -4.11 6.39
N ARG A 85 -0.62 -4.26 7.48
CA ARG A 85 -0.63 -5.48 8.32
C ARG A 85 -1.90 -5.61 9.14
N GLU A 86 -2.50 -4.50 9.53
CA GLU A 86 -3.77 -4.42 10.27
C GLU A 86 -5.00 -4.54 9.35
N ILE A 87 -4.80 -4.76 8.04
CA ILE A 87 -5.90 -5.18 7.16
C ILE A 87 -6.36 -6.58 7.60
N GLU A 88 -7.37 -6.61 8.46
CA GLU A 88 -8.24 -7.77 8.62
C GLU A 88 -9.08 -7.90 7.34
N VAL A 89 -8.75 -8.91 6.55
CA VAL A 89 -9.62 -9.41 5.48
C VAL A 89 -10.57 -10.36 6.18
N GLU A 90 -11.89 -10.13 6.09
CA GLU A 90 -12.85 -11.12 6.57
C GLU A 90 -12.66 -12.38 5.72
N ASP A 91 -12.10 -13.44 6.32
CA ASP A 91 -12.16 -14.80 5.79
C ASP A 91 -13.66 -15.15 5.78
N GLY A 92 -14.29 -14.99 4.62
CA GLY A 92 -15.69 -15.38 4.44
C GLY A 92 -15.82 -16.88 4.63
N ASP A 93 -16.43 -17.29 5.74
CA ASP A 93 -16.93 -18.65 5.99
C ASP A 93 -18.08 -19.00 5.01
#